data_AF-A0A1G7SXG6-F1
#
_entry.id   AF-A0A1G7SXG6-F1
#
_cell.length_a   1.000
_cell.length_b   1.000
_cell.length_c   1.000
_cell.angle_alpha   90.00
_cell.angle_beta   90.00
_cell.angle_gamma   90.00
#
_symmetry.space_group_name_H-M   'P 1'
#
loop_
_entity.id
_entity.type
_entity.pdbx_description
1 polymer ?
#
loop_
_entity_poly.entity_id
_entity_poly.type
_entity_poly.pdbx_seq_one_letter_code
_entity_poly.pdbx_strand_id
1 'polypeptide(L)' 'MNHILFEHDLTLDETRRRAAVMAAMGPDWDPIATLRAEEEAYNLLYSGLDADQRATYDMLVEAGVLPRREPAP' A
#
# COMPACT_ATOMS: atom_id res chain seq x y z
N MET A 1 37.19 -27.28 -14.26
CA MET A 1 36.56 -26.03 -13.81
C MET A 1 36.00 -26.30 -12.43
N ASN A 2 36.52 -25.66 -11.39
CA ASN A 2 36.09 -25.91 -10.01
C ASN A 2 34.95 -24.94 -9.69
N HIS A 3 33.79 -25.45 -9.27
CA HIS A 3 32.64 -24.63 -8.91
C HIS A 3 32.51 -24.59 -7.38
N ILE A 4 32.27 -23.41 -6.83
CA ILE A 4 31.96 -23.23 -5.41
C ILE A 4 30.44 -23.23 -5.27
N LEU A 5 29.92 -24.09 -4.40
CA LEU A 5 28.51 -24.11 -4.08
C LEU A 5 28.18 -22.93 -3.17
N PHE A 6 27.21 -22.10 -3.57
CA PHE A 6 26.69 -21.02 -2.76
C PHE A 6 25.21 -21.29 -2.50
N GLU A 7 24.87 -21.54 -1.23
CA GLU A 7 23.49 -21.74 -0.77
C GLU A 7 23.07 -20.54 0.07
N HIS A 8 21.84 -20.08 -0.16
CA HIS A 8 21.28 -18.90 0.50
C HIS A 8 19.88 -19.21 1.01
N ASP A 9 19.66 -19.02 2.30
CA ASP A 9 18.35 -19.23 2.92
C ASP A 9 17.50 -17.95 2.82
N LEU A 10 16.72 -17.86 1.75
CA LEU A 10 15.82 -16.75 1.52
C LEU A 10 14.73 -16.60 2.60
N THR A 11 14.37 -17.68 3.30
CA THR A 11 13.34 -17.63 4.36
C THR A 11 13.88 -16.93 5.59
N LEU A 12 15.12 -17.28 5.97
CA LEU A 12 15.83 -16.64 7.06
C LEU A 12 16.06 -15.15 6.77
N ASP A 13 16.49 -14.82 5.56
CA ASP A 13 16.77 -13.43 5.20
C ASP A 13 15.51 -12.58 5.06
N GLU A 14 14.41 -13.16 4.59
CA GLU A 14 13.10 -12.49 4.61
C GLU A 14 12.63 -12.22 6.04
N THR A 15 12.86 -13.16 6.95
CA THR A 15 12.53 -12.98 8.37
C THR A 15 13.35 -11.84 8.98
N ARG A 16 14.66 -11.77 8.68
CA ARG A 16 15.53 -10.66 9.12
C ARG A 16 15.08 -9.33 8.55
N ARG A 17 14.73 -9.28 7.26
CA ARG A 17 14.23 -8.06 6.60
C ARG A 17 12.94 -7.58 7.27
N ARG A 18 11.97 -8.46 7.52
CA ARG A 18 10.71 -8.11 8.20
C ARG A 18 10.96 -7.62 9.63
N ALA A 19 11.83 -8.29 10.37
CA ALA A 19 12.18 -7.86 11.73
C ALA A 19 12.81 -6.46 11.74
N ALA A 20 13.72 -6.18 10.81
CA ALA A 20 14.33 -4.85 10.67
C ALA A 20 13.30 -3.77 10.31
N VAL A 21 12.34 -4.08 9.41
CA VAL A 21 11.23 -3.17 9.07
C VAL A 21 10.37 -2.88 10.31
N MET A 22 9.96 -3.92 11.06
CA MET A 22 9.16 -3.75 12.26
C MET A 22 9.90 -2.93 13.34
N ALA A 23 11.19 -3.16 13.51
CA ALA A 23 12.02 -2.39 14.42
C ALA A 23 12.12 -0.91 14.02
N ALA A 24 12.18 -0.62 12.72
CA ALA A 24 12.25 0.75 12.21
C ALA A 24 10.94 1.54 12.39
N MET A 25 9.78 0.86 12.41
CA MET A 25 8.49 1.50 12.68
C MET A 25 8.38 2.00 14.14
N GLY A 26 9.07 1.34 15.06
CA GLY A 26 9.09 1.70 16.48
C GLY A 26 7.92 1.12 17.29
N PRO A 27 8.00 1.20 18.64
CA PRO A 27 7.03 0.57 19.55
C PRO A 27 5.65 1.23 19.54
N ASP A 28 5.55 2.48 19.11
CA ASP A 28 4.30 3.25 19.10
C ASP A 28 3.54 3.13 17.77
N TRP A 29 4.05 2.34 16.82
CA TRP A 29 3.40 2.18 15.53
C TRP A 29 2.11 1.38 15.65
N ASP A 30 0.98 2.04 15.38
CA ASP A 30 -0.32 1.40 15.20
C ASP A 30 -0.60 1.17 13.70
N PRO A 31 -0.47 -0.07 13.19
CA PRO A 31 -0.71 -0.36 11.78
C PRO A 31 -2.17 -0.15 11.39
N ILE A 32 -3.13 -0.32 12.30
CA ILE A 32 -4.55 -0.14 12.02
C ILE A 32 -4.89 1.35 11.92
N ALA A 33 -4.35 2.17 12.81
CA ALA A 33 -4.49 3.62 12.70
C ALA A 33 -3.86 4.16 11.42
N THR A 34 -2.68 3.64 11.04
CA THR A 34 -2.01 4.01 9.78
C THR A 34 -2.88 3.66 8.58
N LEU A 35 -3.44 2.45 8.51
CA LEU A 35 -4.32 2.03 7.41
C LEU A 35 -5.58 2.91 7.30
N ARG A 36 -6.21 3.26 8.42
CA ARG A 36 -7.37 4.17 8.42
C ARG A 36 -7.01 5.57 7.93
N ALA A 37 -5.86 6.11 8.37
CA ALA A 37 -5.39 7.41 7.93
C ALA A 37 -5.11 7.44 6.41
N GLU A 38 -4.55 6.36 5.86
CA GLU A 38 -4.37 6.20 4.41
C GLU A 38 -5.73 6.17 3.68
N GLU A 39 -6.71 5.42 4.19
CA GLU A 39 -8.07 5.39 3.61
C GLU A 39 -8.73 6.78 3.60
N GLU A 40 -8.62 7.52 4.70
CA GLU A 40 -9.11 8.90 4.83
C GLU A 40 -8.40 9.85 3.86
N ALA A 41 -7.07 9.78 3.76
CA ALA A 41 -6.28 10.58 2.83
C ALA A 41 -6.67 10.32 1.37
N TYR A 42 -6.90 9.07 1.00
CA TYR A 42 -7.40 8.72 -0.34
C TYR A 42 -8.82 9.24 -0.59
N ASN A 43 -9.70 9.24 0.41
CA ASN A 43 -11.04 9.81 0.27
C ASN A 43 -10.97 11.32 0.06
N LEU A 44 -10.05 12.01 0.74
CA LEU A 44 -9.80 13.43 0.54
C LEU A 44 -9.29 13.75 -0.87
N LEU A 45 -8.43 12.90 -1.44
CA LEU A 45 -7.85 13.10 -2.79
C LEU A 45 -8.92 13.23 -3.88
N TYR A 46 -10.04 12.50 -3.75
CA TYR A 46 -11.17 12.52 -4.69
C TYR A 46 -12.42 13.20 -4.11
N SER A 47 -12.24 13.95 -3.02
CA SER A 47 -13.29 14.80 -2.45
C SER A 47 -13.39 16.11 -3.24
N GLY A 48 -14.60 16.66 -3.33
CA GLY A 48 -14.80 17.97 -3.96
C GLY A 48 -14.55 18.04 -5.47
N LEU A 49 -14.50 16.90 -6.17
CA LEU A 49 -14.37 16.90 -7.63
C LEU A 49 -15.54 17.64 -8.28
N ASP A 50 -15.22 18.49 -9.24
CA ASP A 50 -16.22 19.08 -10.12
C ASP A 50 -16.79 18.03 -11.11
N ALA A 51 -17.73 18.44 -11.96
CA ALA A 51 -18.42 17.54 -12.87
C ALA A 51 -17.48 16.86 -13.89
N ASP A 52 -16.52 17.60 -14.43
CA ASP A 52 -15.59 17.09 -15.45
C ASP A 52 -14.54 16.16 -14.82
N GLN A 53 -14.07 16.53 -13.63
CA GLN A 53 -13.18 15.70 -12.81
C GLN A 53 -13.87 14.41 -12.37
N ARG A 54 -15.14 14.47 -11.97
CA ARG A 54 -15.94 13.29 -11.62
C ARG A 54 -16.09 12.35 -12.82
N ALA A 55 -16.40 12.88 -14.00
CA ALA A 55 -16.51 12.09 -15.22
C ALA A 55 -15.18 11.40 -15.58
N THR A 56 -14.05 12.09 -15.40
CA THR A 56 -12.71 11.51 -15.60
C THR A 56 -12.43 10.40 -14.59
N TYR A 57 -12.75 10.63 -13.31
CA TYR A 57 -12.61 9.61 -12.25
C TYR A 57 -13.43 8.35 -12.59
N ASP A 58 -14.69 8.51 -12.98
CA ASP A 58 -15.58 7.38 -13.30
C ASP A 58 -15.06 6.58 -14.51
N MET A 59 -14.57 7.27 -15.55
CA MET A 59 -13.91 6.62 -16.70
C MET A 59 -12.69 5.81 -16.27
N LEU A 60 -11.83 6.35 -15.40
CA LEU A 60 -10.64 5.66 -14.92
C LEU A 60 -10.98 4.45 -14.04
N VAL A 61 -12.06 4.53 -13.27
CA VAL A 61 -12.60 3.41 -12.50
C VAL A 61 -13.12 2.31 -13.42
N GLU A 62 -13.88 2.67 -14.47
CA GLU A 62 -14.38 1.72 -15.45
C GLU A 62 -13.24 1.02 -16.21
N ALA A 63 -12.18 1.75 -16.55
CA ALA A 63 -10.98 1.21 -17.17
C ALA A 63 -10.10 0.35 -16.24
N GLY A 64 -10.41 0.30 -14.93
CA GLY A 64 -9.63 -0.43 -13.93
C GLY A 64 -8.29 0.24 -13.58
N VAL A 65 -8.10 1.49 -13.99
CA VAL A 65 -6.91 2.29 -13.63
C VAL A 65 -7.02 2.75 -12.18
N LEU A 66 -8.23 3.13 -11.76
CA LEU A 66 -8.52 3.50 -10.37
C LEU A 66 -9.45 2.47 -9.73
N PRO A 67 -9.31 2.21 -8.42
CA PRO A 67 -10.25 1.34 -7.70
C PRO A 67 -11.61 2.02 -7.55
N ARG A 68 -12.70 1.25 -7.72
CA ARG A 68 -14.05 1.71 -7.36
C ARG A 68 -14.15 1.83 -5.85
N ARG A 69 -14.65 2.96 -5.36
CA ARG A 69 -14.98 3.14 -3.93
C ARG A 69 -16.47 3.37 -3.76
N GLU A 70 -17.05 2.64 -2.81
CA GLU A 70 -18.32 3.01 -2.22
C GLU A 70 -18.06 4.18 -1.25
N PRO A 71 -18.92 5.21 -1.19
CA PRO A 71 -18.82 6.22 -0.16
C PRO A 71 -18.87 5.52 1.21
N ALA A 72 -17.98 5.91 2.13
CA ALA A 72 -18.04 5.44 3.51
C ALA A 72 -19.45 5.73 4.09
N PRO A 73 -20.03 4.81 4.88
CA PRO A 73 -21.34 5.01 5.51
C PRO A 73 -21.38 6.23 6.44
#